data_AF-A0A095ZLQ5-F1
#
_entry.id   AF-A0A095ZLQ5-F1
#
_cell.length_a   1.000
_cell.length_b   1.000
_cell.length_c   1.000
_cell.angle_alpha   90.00
_cell.angle_beta   90.00
_cell.angle_gamma   90.00
#
_symmetry.space_group_name_H-M   'P 1'
#
loop_
_entity.id
_entity.type
_entity.pdbx_description
1 polymer ?
#
loop_
_entity_poly.entity_id
_entity_poly.type
_entity_poly.pdbx_seq_one_letter_code
_entity_poly.pdbx_strand_id
1 'polypeptide(L)'
;HLAEGEASQYYVNPEKEVTIPAKDAIGNVGYTFTAWDKALKGTFKEDTKITAQYNKLPDVIANVPDENGNKPTKPDGYVTIKVDPGENGKLDPRDPGEYFVNPNKDVLIPLHDAIANDGYKFSKWNPNNKGRFSKDMTIKAEYMKKKNIAPLTGDKEMLMSYAVLLAASAAITIGFRRKRNVK
;
A
#
# COMPACT_ATOMS: atom_id res chain seq x y z
N HIS A 1 23.71 -11.52 -3.15
CA HIS A 1 24.77 -11.83 -4.14
C HIS A 1 25.95 -10.90 -3.90
N LEU A 2 27.14 -11.22 -4.39
CA LEU A 2 28.30 -10.32 -4.29
C LEU A 2 28.11 -9.11 -5.22
N ALA A 3 28.73 -7.98 -4.88
CA ALA A 3 28.75 -6.82 -5.77
C ALA A 3 29.50 -7.14 -7.07
N GLU A 4 29.17 -6.41 -8.14
CA GLU A 4 29.81 -6.61 -9.44
C GLU A 4 31.34 -6.41 -9.34
N GLY A 5 32.09 -7.35 -9.91
CA GLY A 5 33.56 -7.34 -9.88
C GLY A 5 34.20 -7.86 -8.58
N GLU A 6 33.42 -8.26 -7.57
CA GLU A 6 33.97 -8.89 -6.36
C GLU A 6 34.36 -10.34 -6.61
N ALA A 7 35.51 -10.75 -6.05
CA ALA A 7 35.96 -12.14 -6.13
C ALA A 7 35.16 -13.01 -5.14
N SER A 8 34.82 -14.24 -5.56
CA SER A 8 34.14 -15.22 -4.71
C SER A 8 35.09 -16.16 -3.96
N GLN A 9 36.40 -16.11 -4.29
CA GLN A 9 37.45 -16.94 -3.71
C GLN A 9 38.74 -16.12 -3.55
N TYR A 10 39.45 -16.36 -2.45
CA TYR A 10 40.73 -15.74 -2.14
C TYR A 10 41.70 -16.82 -1.66
N TYR A 11 42.94 -16.75 -2.13
CA TYR A 11 44.05 -17.54 -1.60
C TYR A 11 44.88 -16.66 -0.68
N VAL A 12 45.03 -17.09 0.56
CA VAL A 12 45.68 -16.31 1.62
C VAL A 12 46.79 -17.13 2.28
N ASN A 13 47.77 -16.46 2.87
CA ASN A 13 48.82 -17.14 3.62
C ASN A 13 48.26 -17.56 4.99
N PRO A 14 48.25 -18.87 5.34
CA PRO A 14 47.64 -19.37 6.58
C PRO A 14 48.42 -19.01 7.85
N GLU A 15 49.65 -18.50 7.73
CA GLU A 15 50.49 -18.09 8.86
C GLU A 15 50.48 -16.57 9.10
N LYS A 16 49.83 -15.80 8.21
CA LYS A 16 49.77 -14.34 8.32
C LYS A 16 48.35 -13.87 8.50
N GLU A 17 48.20 -12.81 9.30
CA GLU A 17 46.95 -12.07 9.35
C GLU A 17 46.76 -11.31 8.03
N VAL A 18 45.57 -11.44 7.45
CA VAL A 18 45.17 -10.77 6.21
C VAL A 18 43.79 -10.14 6.38
N THR A 19 43.46 -9.20 5.49
CA THR A 19 42.11 -8.62 5.38
C THR A 19 41.57 -8.95 4.00
N ILE A 20 40.41 -9.61 3.96
CA ILE A 20 39.69 -9.88 2.72
C ILE A 20 39.00 -8.58 2.28
N PRO A 21 39.31 -8.05 1.08
CA PRO A 21 38.78 -6.77 0.62
C PRO A 21 37.37 -6.91 0.04
N ALA A 22 36.45 -7.56 0.77
CA ALA A 22 35.07 -7.75 0.33
C ALA A 22 34.22 -6.52 0.66
N LYS A 23 33.46 -6.02 -0.33
CA LYS A 23 32.43 -4.99 -0.11
C LYS A 23 31.15 -5.58 0.49
N ASP A 24 30.21 -4.71 0.84
CA ASP A 24 28.86 -5.12 1.24
C ASP A 24 28.19 -5.94 0.12
N ALA A 25 27.56 -7.04 0.51
CA ALA A 25 26.85 -7.89 -0.44
C ALA A 25 25.51 -7.24 -0.84
N ILE A 26 25.06 -7.48 -2.07
CA ILE A 26 23.78 -6.96 -2.57
C ILE A 26 22.66 -7.92 -2.20
N GLY A 27 21.63 -7.42 -1.51
CA GLY A 27 20.42 -8.18 -1.17
C GLY A 27 19.52 -8.39 -2.39
N ASN A 28 18.72 -9.46 -2.37
CA ASN A 28 17.58 -9.53 -3.29
C ASN A 28 16.51 -8.51 -2.87
N VAL A 29 15.63 -8.11 -3.78
CA VAL A 29 14.52 -7.19 -3.46
C VAL A 29 13.73 -7.71 -2.24
N GLY A 30 13.59 -6.86 -1.23
CA GLY A 30 12.99 -7.20 0.06
C GLY A 30 13.98 -7.62 1.14
N TYR A 31 15.29 -7.52 0.87
CA TYR A 31 16.35 -7.82 1.83
C TYR A 31 17.45 -6.76 1.78
N THR A 32 17.94 -6.37 2.95
CA THR A 32 19.10 -5.48 3.08
C THR A 32 20.26 -6.22 3.73
N PHE A 33 21.48 -5.95 3.27
CA PHE A 33 22.69 -6.52 3.87
C PHE A 33 22.86 -6.00 5.30
N THR A 34 23.30 -6.87 6.19
CA THR A 34 23.56 -6.50 7.59
C THR A 34 25.04 -6.59 7.93
N ALA A 35 25.62 -7.77 7.70
CA ALA A 35 27.01 -8.04 8.02
C ALA A 35 27.46 -9.34 7.34
N TRP A 36 28.76 -9.57 7.37
CA TRP A 36 29.32 -10.89 7.17
C TRP A 36 29.19 -11.72 8.46
N ASP A 37 28.95 -13.03 8.33
CA ASP A 37 28.83 -13.95 9.47
C ASP A 37 30.14 -14.15 10.25
N LYS A 38 31.27 -13.79 9.64
CA LYS A 38 32.62 -13.87 10.19
C LYS A 38 33.39 -12.59 9.88
N ALA A 39 34.40 -12.31 10.68
CA ALA A 39 35.31 -11.20 10.43
C ALA A 39 36.06 -11.40 9.11
N LEU A 40 36.15 -10.34 8.31
CA LEU A 40 36.94 -10.33 7.07
C LEU A 40 38.44 -10.17 7.33
N LYS A 41 38.84 -9.88 8.56
CA LYS A 41 40.23 -9.75 8.97
C LYS A 41 40.59 -10.85 9.96
N GLY A 42 41.68 -11.57 9.68
CA GLY A 42 42.16 -12.63 10.55
C GLY A 42 43.21 -13.52 9.88
N THR A 43 43.58 -14.59 10.57
CA THR A 43 44.45 -15.65 10.05
C THR A 43 43.58 -16.85 9.69
N PHE A 44 43.57 -17.25 8.42
CA PHE A 44 42.72 -18.32 7.91
C PHE A 44 43.55 -19.57 7.66
N LYS A 45 43.60 -20.47 8.65
CA LYS A 45 44.44 -21.69 8.61
C LYS A 45 43.81 -22.86 7.84
N GLU A 46 42.50 -22.81 7.68
CA GLU A 46 41.68 -23.83 7.03
C GLU A 46 40.69 -23.15 6.08
N ASP A 47 40.12 -23.93 5.17
CA ASP A 47 39.12 -23.44 4.23
C ASP A 47 37.94 -22.82 4.98
N THR A 48 37.83 -21.49 4.85
CA THR A 48 36.85 -20.70 5.60
C THR A 48 35.80 -20.17 4.65
N LYS A 49 34.55 -20.59 4.87
CA LYS A 49 33.39 -20.01 4.17
C LYS A 49 32.83 -18.83 4.96
N ILE A 50 32.85 -17.64 4.37
CA ILE A 50 32.23 -16.43 4.90
C ILE A 50 30.93 -16.18 4.12
N THR A 51 29.85 -15.88 4.83
CA THR A 51 28.51 -15.73 4.25
C THR A 51 27.89 -14.40 4.65
N ALA A 52 27.25 -13.74 3.70
CA ALA A 52 26.54 -12.50 3.95
C ALA A 52 25.23 -12.79 4.68
N GLN A 53 24.92 -11.96 5.67
CA GLN A 53 23.69 -11.95 6.43
C GLN A 53 22.80 -10.81 5.96
N TYR A 54 21.49 -11.01 6.07
CA TYR A 54 20.50 -10.09 5.54
C TYR A 54 19.31 -9.95 6.48
N ASN A 55 18.75 -8.74 6.56
CA ASN A 55 17.47 -8.48 7.20
C ASN A 55 16.37 -8.40 6.15
N LYS A 56 15.21 -8.97 6.46
CA LYS A 56 14.02 -8.84 5.64
C LYS A 56 13.40 -7.46 5.81
N LEU A 57 13.05 -6.81 4.71
CA LEU A 57 12.34 -5.54 4.67
C LEU A 57 10.82 -5.75 4.57
N PRO A 58 10.00 -4.78 5.04
CA PRO A 58 8.55 -4.82 4.84
C PRO A 58 8.18 -4.78 3.36
N ASP A 59 7.13 -5.49 2.96
CA ASP A 59 6.69 -5.50 1.55
C ASP A 59 5.94 -4.22 1.14
N VAL A 60 5.43 -3.46 2.11
CA VAL A 60 4.81 -2.14 1.93
C VAL A 60 5.37 -1.19 2.99
N ILE A 61 5.92 -0.06 2.55
CA ILE A 61 6.51 0.96 3.42
C ILE A 61 5.83 2.29 3.10
N ALA A 62 5.22 2.92 4.09
CA ALA A 62 4.64 4.24 3.96
C ALA A 62 5.73 5.31 3.90
N ASN A 63 5.69 6.23 2.92
CA ASN A 63 6.63 7.35 2.85
C ASN A 63 6.19 8.54 3.74
N VAL A 64 6.11 8.28 5.04
CA VAL A 64 5.82 9.28 6.07
C VAL A 64 7.03 9.50 6.97
N PRO A 65 7.25 10.71 7.50
CA PRO A 65 8.27 10.94 8.50
C PRO A 65 8.05 10.09 9.76
N ASP A 66 9.12 9.63 10.38
CA ASP A 66 9.10 9.04 11.71
C ASP A 66 8.91 10.11 12.80
N GLU A 67 8.94 9.70 14.07
CA GLU A 67 8.83 10.59 15.23
C GLU A 67 9.91 11.67 15.30
N ASN A 68 11.04 11.48 14.60
CA ASN A 68 12.15 12.41 14.53
C ASN A 68 12.11 13.26 13.25
N GLY A 69 11.07 13.11 12.41
CA GLY A 69 10.92 13.84 11.17
C GLY A 69 11.68 13.26 9.98
N ASN A 70 12.31 12.09 10.11
CA ASN A 70 13.05 11.44 9.03
C ASN A 70 12.11 10.62 8.15
N LYS A 71 12.19 10.82 6.83
CA LYS A 71 11.47 9.97 5.86
C LYS A 71 12.25 8.69 5.58
N PRO A 72 11.57 7.56 5.33
CA PRO A 72 12.24 6.35 4.89
C PRO A 72 12.87 6.55 3.52
N THR A 73 14.08 6.02 3.34
CA THR A 73 14.69 5.90 2.02
C THR A 73 14.00 4.78 1.25
N LYS A 74 13.71 5.01 -0.05
CA LYS A 74 13.19 3.98 -0.95
C LYS A 74 14.19 2.81 -1.02
N PRO A 75 13.80 1.58 -0.65
CA PRO A 75 14.71 0.44 -0.78
C PRO A 75 14.97 0.09 -2.25
N ASP A 76 16.16 -0.45 -2.52
CA ASP A 76 16.55 -0.85 -3.87
C ASP A 76 15.59 -1.89 -4.46
N GLY A 77 15.18 -1.65 -5.70
CA GLY A 77 14.25 -2.49 -6.45
C GLY A 77 12.78 -2.39 -6.02
N TYR A 78 12.42 -1.56 -5.03
CA TYR A 78 11.03 -1.26 -4.72
C TYR A 78 10.43 -0.32 -5.78
N VAL A 79 9.11 -0.36 -5.93
CA VAL A 79 8.36 0.59 -6.77
C VAL A 79 7.69 1.65 -5.92
N THR A 80 7.44 2.81 -6.50
CA THR A 80 6.76 3.93 -5.85
C THR A 80 5.29 3.96 -6.27
N ILE A 81 4.40 3.89 -5.29
CA ILE A 81 2.95 3.99 -5.49
C ILE A 81 2.45 5.30 -4.88
N LYS A 82 1.95 6.19 -5.74
CA LYS A 82 1.34 7.45 -5.31
C LYS A 82 -0.16 7.28 -5.13
N VAL A 83 -0.72 7.97 -4.16
CA VAL A 83 -2.17 7.97 -3.87
C VAL A 83 -2.73 9.35 -4.19
N ASP A 84 -3.63 9.40 -5.16
CA ASP A 84 -4.29 10.62 -5.61
C ASP A 84 -5.77 10.58 -5.17
N PRO A 85 -6.21 11.45 -4.25
CA PRO A 85 -7.63 11.50 -3.86
C PRO A 85 -8.53 12.07 -4.98
N GLY A 86 -7.98 12.52 -6.09
CA GLY A 86 -8.73 13.15 -7.17
C GLY A 86 -9.35 14.49 -6.77
N GLU A 87 -10.19 15.05 -7.66
CA GLU A 87 -10.73 16.40 -7.49
C GLU A 87 -11.97 16.45 -6.57
N ASN A 88 -12.67 15.33 -6.41
CA ASN A 88 -13.95 15.26 -5.70
C ASN A 88 -13.84 14.74 -4.26
N GLY A 89 -12.64 14.78 -3.69
CA GLY A 89 -12.41 14.45 -2.29
C GLY A 89 -11.00 14.76 -1.85
N LYS A 90 -10.66 14.28 -0.65
CA LYS A 90 -9.36 14.42 -0.02
C LYS A 90 -8.90 13.07 0.50
N LEU A 91 -7.59 12.91 0.62
CA LEU A 91 -7.02 11.72 1.24
C LEU A 91 -7.37 11.71 2.72
N ASP A 92 -7.64 10.53 3.30
CA ASP A 92 -7.79 10.41 4.74
C ASP A 92 -6.47 10.84 5.42
N PRO A 93 -6.48 11.68 6.46
CA PRO A 93 -5.26 12.13 7.13
C PRO A 93 -4.37 11.00 7.68
N ARG A 94 -4.94 9.79 7.87
CA ARG A 94 -4.21 8.59 8.29
C ARG A 94 -3.42 7.94 7.16
N ASP A 95 -3.76 8.25 5.91
CA ASP A 95 -3.17 7.61 4.74
C ASP A 95 -2.01 8.44 4.17
N PRO A 96 -0.82 7.84 4.03
CA PRO A 96 0.27 8.38 3.23
C PRO A 96 -0.13 8.63 1.77
N GLY A 97 0.38 9.73 1.20
CA GLY A 97 0.25 10.02 -0.23
C GLY A 97 1.19 9.19 -1.12
N GLU A 98 2.15 8.48 -0.53
CA GLU A 98 3.13 7.67 -1.25
C GLU A 98 3.58 6.46 -0.43
N TYR A 99 3.78 5.34 -1.11
CA TYR A 99 4.27 4.09 -0.56
C TYR A 99 5.40 3.52 -1.42
N PHE A 100 6.37 2.85 -0.79
CA PHE A 100 7.33 1.98 -1.47
C PHE A 100 6.87 0.53 -1.32
N VAL A 101 6.77 -0.18 -2.44
CA VAL A 101 6.19 -1.52 -2.48
C VAL A 101 7.15 -2.52 -3.14
N ASN A 102 7.23 -3.71 -2.57
CA ASN A 102 7.98 -4.83 -3.13
C ASN A 102 7.27 -5.36 -4.40
N PRO A 103 7.84 -5.21 -5.61
CA PRO A 103 7.18 -5.61 -6.86
C PRO A 103 7.04 -7.13 -7.03
N ASN A 104 7.76 -7.92 -6.22
CA ASN A 104 7.77 -9.38 -6.32
C ASN A 104 6.69 -10.05 -5.46
N LYS A 105 5.89 -9.27 -4.73
CA LYS A 105 4.86 -9.77 -3.80
C LYS A 105 3.48 -9.23 -4.15
N ASP A 106 2.47 -10.04 -3.88
CA ASP A 106 1.07 -9.62 -3.86
C ASP A 106 0.77 -9.03 -2.48
N VAL A 107 0.38 -7.76 -2.45
CA VAL A 107 0.21 -6.99 -1.21
C VAL A 107 -1.12 -6.24 -1.21
N LEU A 108 -1.50 -5.72 -0.05
CA LEU A 108 -2.58 -4.75 0.12
C LEU A 108 -1.96 -3.44 0.63
N ILE A 109 -2.14 -2.35 -0.09
CA ILE A 109 -1.80 -1.01 0.40
C ILE A 109 -2.94 -0.58 1.33
N PRO A 110 -2.65 -0.29 2.61
CA PRO A 110 -3.68 -0.04 3.63
C PRO A 110 -4.26 1.37 3.47
N LEU A 111 -5.18 1.53 2.51
CA LEU A 111 -5.91 2.78 2.26
C LEU A 111 -7.29 2.74 2.89
N HIS A 112 -7.69 3.84 3.51
CA HIS A 112 -9.07 4.13 3.86
C HIS A 112 -9.85 4.64 2.64
N ASP A 113 -11.16 4.79 2.78
CA ASP A 113 -11.98 5.49 1.78
C ASP A 113 -11.59 6.97 1.75
N ALA A 114 -11.48 7.54 0.55
CA ALA A 114 -11.22 8.97 0.42
C ALA A 114 -12.42 9.79 0.97
N ILE A 115 -12.11 10.92 1.60
CA ILE A 115 -13.11 11.83 2.16
C ILE A 115 -13.74 12.62 1.00
N ALA A 116 -14.93 12.21 0.56
CA ALA A 116 -15.61 12.82 -0.57
C ALA A 116 -16.12 14.24 -0.24
N ASN A 117 -16.03 15.13 -1.23
CA ASN A 117 -16.62 16.46 -1.18
C ASN A 117 -18.17 16.39 -1.22
N ASP A 118 -18.82 17.49 -0.85
CA ASP A 118 -20.27 17.60 -0.91
C ASP A 118 -20.83 17.29 -2.31
N GLY A 119 -21.95 16.58 -2.34
CA GLY A 119 -22.54 16.10 -3.59
C GLY A 119 -21.87 14.85 -4.19
N TYR A 120 -20.81 14.32 -3.58
CA TYR A 120 -20.14 13.08 -4.03
C TYR A 120 -20.16 11.99 -2.95
N LYS A 121 -19.92 10.75 -3.39
CA LYS A 121 -19.66 9.57 -2.57
C LYS A 121 -18.46 8.84 -3.16
N PHE A 122 -17.49 8.48 -2.32
CA PHE A 122 -16.37 7.63 -2.73
C PHE A 122 -16.90 6.30 -3.29
N SER A 123 -16.31 5.86 -4.39
CA SER A 123 -16.70 4.64 -5.10
C SER A 123 -15.66 3.55 -4.87
N LYS A 124 -14.40 3.82 -5.27
CA LYS A 124 -13.28 2.88 -5.17
C LYS A 124 -11.95 3.57 -5.48
N TRP A 125 -10.87 2.86 -5.20
CA TRP A 125 -9.53 3.14 -5.71
C TRP A 125 -9.32 2.47 -7.07
N ASN A 126 -8.73 3.19 -8.03
CA ASN A 126 -8.40 2.67 -9.36
C ASN A 126 -7.00 3.15 -9.82
N PRO A 127 -6.06 2.26 -10.17
CA PRO A 127 -6.11 0.80 -10.06
C PRO A 127 -6.39 0.30 -8.63
N ASN A 128 -6.79 -0.96 -8.50
CA ASN A 128 -7.06 -1.57 -7.18
C ASN A 128 -5.81 -1.48 -6.28
N ASN A 129 -6.00 -1.19 -4.99
CA ASN A 129 -4.93 -1.10 -3.98
C ASN A 129 -4.46 -2.47 -3.47
N LYS A 130 -4.96 -3.57 -4.03
CA LYS A 130 -4.53 -4.93 -3.77
C LYS A 130 -4.00 -5.61 -5.03
N GLY A 131 -2.84 -6.24 -4.92
CA GLY A 131 -2.23 -7.06 -5.95
C GLY A 131 -0.72 -6.89 -6.01
N ARG A 132 -0.15 -7.25 -7.17
CA ARG A 132 1.27 -7.06 -7.47
C ARG A 132 1.49 -5.78 -8.24
N PHE A 133 2.41 -4.96 -7.74
CA PHE A 133 2.76 -3.66 -8.34
C PHE A 133 4.13 -3.76 -9.00
N SER A 134 4.17 -4.06 -10.29
CA SER A 134 5.43 -4.32 -11.00
C SER A 134 6.19 -3.06 -11.47
N LYS A 135 5.58 -1.88 -11.35
CA LYS A 135 6.15 -0.59 -11.76
C LYS A 135 5.53 0.54 -10.95
N ASP A 136 6.21 1.68 -10.96
CA ASP A 136 5.70 2.91 -10.38
C ASP A 136 4.34 3.28 -11.01
N MET A 137 3.40 3.70 -10.17
CA MET A 137 2.06 4.10 -10.62
C MET A 137 1.34 4.98 -9.60
N THR A 138 0.20 5.51 -10.03
CA THR A 138 -0.72 6.27 -9.17
C THR A 138 -2.03 5.53 -9.05
N ILE A 139 -2.48 5.35 -7.81
CA ILE A 139 -3.83 4.88 -7.48
C ILE A 139 -4.70 6.11 -7.24
N LYS A 140 -5.80 6.24 -7.98
CA LYS A 140 -6.69 7.40 -7.91
C LYS A 140 -8.05 7.04 -7.34
N ALA A 141 -8.62 7.90 -6.50
CA ALA A 141 -9.98 7.75 -6.01
C ALA A 141 -10.99 8.07 -7.12
N GLU A 142 -12.00 7.22 -7.25
CA GLU A 142 -13.17 7.44 -8.09
C GLU A 142 -14.40 7.74 -7.23
N TYR A 143 -15.30 8.56 -7.76
CA TYR A 143 -16.48 9.06 -7.04
C TYR A 143 -17.73 8.93 -7.88
N MET A 144 -18.86 8.74 -7.21
CA MET A 144 -20.19 8.87 -7.78
C MET A 144 -20.82 10.19 -7.31
N LYS A 145 -21.46 10.91 -8.21
CA LYS A 145 -22.28 12.07 -7.85
C LYS A 145 -23.55 11.58 -7.15
N LYS A 146 -23.85 12.13 -5.97
CA LYS A 146 -25.12 11.89 -5.27
C LYS A 146 -26.24 12.43 -6.15
N LYS A 147 -27.26 11.60 -6.44
CA LYS A 147 -28.48 12.10 -7.10
C LYS A 147 -29.18 13.02 -6.10
N ASN A 148 -29.51 14.24 -6.53
CA ASN A 148 -30.40 15.11 -5.77
C ASN A 148 -31.78 14.45 -5.73
N ILE A 149 -32.12 13.80 -4.61
CA ILE A 149 -33.51 13.49 -4.31
C ILE A 149 -34.07 14.79 -3.71
N ALA A 150 -34.56 15.69 -4.57
CA ALA A 150 -35.49 16.68 -4.08
C ALA A 150 -36.72 15.91 -3.56
N PRO A 151 -37.27 16.21 -2.36
CA PRO A 151 -38.61 15.76 -2.07
C PRO A 151 -39.50 16.35 -3.16
N LEU A 152 -40.12 15.51 -3.97
CA LEU A 152 -41.20 15.95 -4.83
C LEU A 152 -42.36 16.34 -3.92
N THR A 153 -42.40 17.62 -3.60
CA THR A 153 -43.63 18.29 -3.24
C THR A 153 -44.61 18.06 -4.39
N GLY A 154 -45.50 17.08 -4.23
CA GLY A 154 -46.85 17.19 -4.75
C GLY A 154 -47.40 16.14 -5.71
N ASP A 155 -46.64 15.18 -6.25
CA ASP A 155 -47.22 14.24 -7.23
C ASP A 155 -47.37 12.81 -6.70
N LYS A 156 -48.64 12.42 -6.48
CA LYS A 156 -49.08 11.07 -6.09
C LYS A 156 -48.60 9.97 -7.04
N GLU A 157 -48.29 10.32 -8.30
CA GLU A 157 -47.80 9.39 -9.32
C GLU A 157 -46.42 8.80 -8.98
N MET A 158 -45.53 9.55 -8.29
CA MET A 158 -44.20 9.02 -7.95
C MET A 158 -44.20 8.06 -6.74
N LEU A 159 -45.24 8.11 -5.89
CA LEU A 159 -45.38 7.13 -4.81
C LEU A 159 -45.64 5.71 -5.34
N MET A 160 -46.31 5.59 -6.49
CA MET A 160 -46.63 4.28 -7.09
C MET A 160 -45.39 3.61 -7.67
N SER A 161 -44.45 4.36 -8.29
CA SER A 161 -43.20 3.79 -8.81
C SER A 161 -42.23 3.35 -7.71
N TYR A 162 -42.20 4.07 -6.58
CA TYR A 162 -41.36 3.73 -5.44
C TYR A 162 -41.88 2.51 -4.67
N ALA A 163 -43.21 2.34 -4.57
CA ALA A 163 -43.84 1.16 -3.98
C ALA A 163 -43.55 -0.13 -4.78
N VAL A 164 -43.48 -0.03 -6.12
CA VAL A 164 -43.11 -1.16 -7.00
C VAL A 164 -41.65 -1.58 -6.79
N LEU A 165 -40.74 -0.61 -6.55
CA LEU A 165 -39.33 -0.92 -6.30
C LEU A 165 -39.11 -1.64 -4.94
N LEU A 166 -39.87 -1.25 -3.92
CA LEU A 166 -39.81 -1.90 -2.59
C LEU A 166 -40.49 -3.28 -2.57
N ALA A 167 -41.45 -3.55 -3.46
CA ALA A 167 -42.06 -4.88 -3.57
C ALA A 167 -41.11 -5.97 -4.10
N ALA A 168 -40.01 -5.59 -4.77
CA ALA A 168 -38.99 -6.53 -5.26
C ALA A 168 -37.95 -6.93 -4.20
N SER A 169 -37.96 -6.27 -3.02
CA SER A 169 -37.07 -6.59 -1.90
C SER A 169 -37.88 -6.66 -0.60
N ALA A 170 -38.36 -7.86 -0.30
CA ALA A 170 -38.81 -8.36 1.01
C ALA A 170 -39.16 -7.31 2.11
N ALA A 171 -40.47 -7.20 2.36
CA ALA A 171 -41.12 -6.85 3.63
C ALA A 171 -40.72 -5.53 4.34
N ILE A 172 -41.44 -4.45 4.04
CA ILE A 172 -41.70 -3.39 5.02
C ILE A 172 -43.21 -3.10 5.05
N THR A 173 -43.88 -3.65 6.06
CA THR A 173 -45.29 -3.37 6.35
C THR A 173 -45.41 -1.97 6.94
N ILE A 174 -45.88 -0.98 6.17
CA ILE A 174 -46.18 0.36 6.69
C ILE A 174 -47.70 0.49 6.82
N GLY A 175 -48.21 0.34 8.05
CA GLY A 175 -49.60 0.60 8.39
C GLY A 175 -49.87 2.11 8.49
N PHE A 176 -50.84 2.62 7.74
CA PHE A 176 -51.30 4.01 7.84
C PHE A 176 -52.58 4.10 8.68
N ARG A 177 -52.52 4.80 9.83
CA ARG A 177 -53.70 5.17 10.63
C ARG A 177 -54.19 6.56 10.21
N ARG A 178 -55.38 6.64 9.61
CA ARG A 178 -55.99 7.87 9.12
C ARG A 178 -56.60 8.68 10.26
N LYS A 179 -56.13 9.92 10.48
CA LYS A 179 -56.81 10.87 11.39
C LYS A 179 -57.99 11.50 10.63
N ARG A 180 -59.22 11.21 11.05
CA ARG A 180 -60.44 11.88 10.56
C ARG A 180 -60.52 13.25 11.23
N ASN A 181 -60.47 14.33 10.45
CA ASN A 181 -61.00 15.61 10.90
C ASN A 181 -62.50 15.62 10.58
N VAL A 182 -63.31 15.75 11.63
CA VAL A 182 -64.73 16.09 11.52
C VAL A 182 -64.82 17.61 11.34
N LYS A 183 -65.78 18.04 10.51
CA LYS A 183 -66.07 19.43 10.13
C LYS A 183 -66.21 20.36 11.32
#